data_AF-A0A287DG87-F1
#
_entry.id   AF-A0A287DG87-F1
#
_cell.length_a   1.000
_cell.length_b   1.000
_cell.length_c   1.000
_cell.angle_alpha   90.00
_cell.angle_beta   90.00
_cell.angle_gamma   90.00
#
_symmetry.space_group_name_H-M   'P 1'
#
loop_
_entity.id
_entity.type
_entity.pdbx_description
1 polymer ?
#
loop_
_entity_poly.entity_id
_entity_poly.type
_entity_poly.pdbx_seq_one_letter_code
_entity_poly.pdbx_strand_id
1 'polypeptide(L)'
;MNFLHLLSSEATHIITIHCLNTWTSAQTSDPGLPIRFKGWNGQIFKENTLLEPKVLSDDCKIQDGSWHKAKFLFHTQDPNQLPVIEVQKLPHLKTERKYYIESSFVCFL
;
A
#
# COMPACT_ATOMS: atom_id res chain seq x y z
N MET A 1 18.82 -8.81 -1.64
CA MET A 1 18.34 -8.43 -0.30
C MET A 1 18.67 -9.43 0.80
N ASN A 2 19.18 -10.64 0.50
CA ASN A 2 19.37 -11.69 1.51
C ASN A 2 20.25 -11.29 2.71
N PHE A 3 21.37 -10.59 2.50
CA PHE A 3 22.23 -10.20 3.63
C PHE A 3 21.56 -9.18 4.56
N LEU A 4 20.88 -8.16 4.03
CA LEU A 4 20.16 -7.18 4.85
C LEU A 4 19.01 -7.82 5.62
N HIS A 5 18.31 -8.78 5.02
CA HIS A 5 17.25 -9.51 5.73
C HIS A 5 17.77 -10.37 6.89
N LEU A 6 19.00 -10.89 6.80
CA LEU A 6 19.61 -11.72 7.83
C LEU A 6 20.26 -10.92 8.96
N LEU A 7 20.69 -9.69 8.67
CA LEU A 7 21.46 -8.85 9.59
C LEU A 7 20.62 -7.82 10.33
N SER A 8 19.33 -7.72 10.01
CA SER A 8 18.42 -6.76 10.62
C SER A 8 17.36 -7.46 11.44
N SER A 9 16.87 -6.72 12.43
CA SER A 9 15.80 -7.09 13.34
C SER A 9 14.45 -6.58 12.84
N GLU A 10 14.45 -5.44 12.13
CA GLU A 10 13.24 -4.78 11.68
C GLU A 10 13.39 -4.22 10.27
N ALA A 11 12.26 -4.03 9.59
CA ALA A 11 12.20 -3.36 8.31
C ALA A 11 11.00 -2.40 8.23
N THR A 12 11.18 -1.28 7.53
CA THR A 12 10.11 -0.32 7.23
C THR A 12 10.10 0.07 5.76
N HIS A 13 8.91 0.30 5.21
CA HIS A 13 8.71 0.72 3.84
C HIS A 13 7.46 1.59 3.74
N ILE A 14 7.48 2.62 2.88
CA ILE A 14 6.32 3.46 2.61
C ILE A 14 5.94 3.31 1.14
N ILE A 15 4.67 3.00 0.89
CA ILE A 15 4.07 3.08 -0.43
C ILE A 15 3.10 4.26 -0.44
N THR A 16 3.25 5.14 -1.43
CA THR A 16 2.32 6.24 -1.68
C THR A 16 1.60 5.97 -3.00
N ILE A 17 0.27 5.97 -2.95
CA ILE A 17 -0.56 5.88 -4.14
C ILE A 17 -1.10 7.27 -4.42
N HIS A 18 -0.76 7.80 -5.60
CA HIS A 18 -1.28 9.06 -6.10
C HIS A 18 -2.50 8.77 -6.96
N CYS A 19 -3.59 9.46 -6.72
CA CYS A 19 -4.90 9.19 -7.31
C CYS A 19 -5.50 10.49 -7.87
N LEU A 20 -5.99 10.43 -9.12
CA LEU A 20 -6.79 11.48 -9.75
C LEU A 20 -8.20 10.93 -9.92
N ASN A 21 -9.18 11.62 -9.32
CA ASN A 21 -10.55 11.17 -9.15
C ASN A 21 -10.67 9.95 -8.22
N THR A 22 -11.70 9.95 -7.35
CA THR A 22 -11.80 9.01 -6.22
C THR A 22 -11.90 7.52 -6.61
N TRP A 23 -11.45 6.67 -5.70
CA TRP A 23 -11.86 5.27 -5.63
C TRP A 23 -13.30 5.19 -5.12
N THR A 24 -14.29 5.17 -6.03
CA THR A 24 -15.64 4.79 -5.59
C THR A 24 -15.61 3.34 -5.12
N SER A 25 -15.88 3.11 -3.83
CA SER A 25 -16.41 1.82 -3.39
C SER A 25 -17.61 1.52 -4.29
N ALA A 26 -17.49 0.49 -5.12
CA ALA A 26 -18.56 0.10 -6.01
C ALA A 26 -19.66 -0.56 -5.17
N GLN A 27 -20.51 0.22 -4.48
CA GLN A 27 -21.74 -0.25 -3.82
C GLN A 27 -21.64 -1.59 -3.07
N THR A 28 -20.50 -1.91 -2.47
CA THR A 28 -20.35 -3.09 -1.62
C THR A 28 -20.07 -2.57 -0.22
N SER A 29 -20.84 -3.09 0.72
CA SER A 29 -20.94 -2.77 2.15
C SER A 29 -19.66 -2.94 2.97
N ASP A 30 -18.49 -2.79 2.36
CA ASP A 30 -17.19 -2.88 3.00
C ASP A 30 -16.49 -1.51 2.87
N PRO A 31 -16.35 -0.74 3.96
CA PRO A 31 -15.77 0.60 3.95
C PRO A 31 -14.25 0.61 3.71
N GLY A 32 -13.65 -0.58 3.64
CA GLY A 32 -12.23 -0.81 3.47
C GLY A 32 -11.71 -0.60 2.05
N LEU A 33 -10.43 -0.26 1.93
CA LEU A 33 -9.77 -0.21 0.63
C LEU A 33 -9.41 -1.63 0.21
N PRO A 34 -9.89 -2.15 -0.94
CA PRO A 34 -9.60 -3.52 -1.37
C PRO A 34 -8.15 -3.71 -1.88
N ILE A 35 -7.23 -2.81 -1.52
CA ILE A 35 -5.85 -2.80 -1.98
C ILE A 35 -5.05 -3.83 -1.20
N ARG A 36 -4.22 -4.56 -1.92
CA ARG A 36 -3.35 -5.58 -1.36
C ARG A 36 -1.92 -5.30 -1.77
N PHE A 37 -0.99 -5.49 -0.86
CA PHE A 37 0.43 -5.28 -1.12
C PHE A 37 1.17 -6.59 -0.93
N LYS A 38 1.92 -7.02 -1.93
CA LYS A 38 2.72 -8.24 -1.85
C LYS A 38 4.11 -7.91 -1.35
N GLY A 39 4.52 -8.57 -0.28
CA GLY A 39 5.88 -8.52 0.26
C GLY A 39 6.87 -9.38 -0.50
N TRP A 40 8.16 -9.22 -0.18
CA TRP A 40 9.26 -9.96 -0.81
C TRP A 40 9.14 -11.49 -0.63
N ASN A 41 8.73 -11.94 0.55
CA ASN A 41 8.45 -13.36 0.84
C ASN A 41 7.12 -13.87 0.25
N GLY A 42 6.41 -13.04 -0.52
CA GLY A 42 5.13 -13.39 -1.14
C GLY A 42 3.90 -13.27 -0.24
N GLN A 43 4.06 -12.89 1.03
CA GLN A 43 2.92 -12.61 1.90
C GLN A 43 2.16 -11.36 1.44
N ILE A 44 0.89 -11.28 1.83
CA ILE A 44 -0.02 -10.21 1.42
C ILE A 44 -0.38 -9.36 2.63
N PHE A 45 0.00 -8.10 2.58
CA PHE A 45 -0.48 -7.07 3.49
C PHE A 45 -1.85 -6.56 3.02
N LYS A 46 -2.84 -6.58 3.91
CA LYS A 46 -4.21 -6.14 3.63
C LYS A 46 -4.98 -5.84 4.92
N GLU A 47 -6.02 -5.03 4.79
CA GLU A 47 -6.95 -4.70 5.88
C GLU A 47 -7.58 -5.93 6.53
N ASN A 48 -7.89 -5.82 7.83
CA ASN A 48 -8.50 -6.86 8.65
C ASN A 48 -7.66 -8.15 8.74
N THR A 49 -6.33 -8.01 8.74
CA THR A 49 -5.40 -9.13 8.97
C THR A 49 -4.24 -8.76 9.88
N LEU A 50 -3.50 -9.77 10.34
CA LEU A 50 -2.27 -9.58 11.10
C LEU A 50 -1.20 -8.76 10.35
N LEU A 51 -1.25 -8.74 9.01
CA LEU A 51 -0.34 -7.99 8.16
C LEU A 51 -1.02 -6.74 7.58
N GLU A 52 -1.88 -6.09 8.36
CA GLU A 52 -2.49 -4.85 7.96
C GLU A 52 -1.46 -3.71 7.95
N PRO A 53 -1.29 -2.98 6.83
CA PRO A 53 -0.41 -1.84 6.80
C PRO A 53 -1.02 -0.66 7.55
N LYS A 54 -0.18 0.14 8.21
CA LYS A 54 -0.65 1.37 8.85
C LYS A 54 -0.95 2.42 7.80
N VAL A 55 -2.20 2.89 7.74
CA VAL A 55 -2.59 4.01 6.89
C VAL A 55 -2.13 5.32 7.56
N LEU A 56 -1.20 6.04 6.93
CA LEU A 56 -0.72 7.34 7.40
C LEU A 56 -1.64 8.49 6.96
N SER A 57 -2.18 8.40 5.75
CA SER A 57 -3.17 9.33 5.19
C SER A 57 -3.91 8.64 4.04
N ASP A 58 -5.18 9.01 3.81
CA ASP A 58 -5.98 8.51 2.69
C ASP A 58 -6.92 9.62 2.19
N ASP A 59 -6.36 10.48 1.34
CA ASP A 59 -7.10 11.59 0.72
C ASP A 59 -7.72 11.17 -0.62
N CYS A 60 -7.56 9.91 -1.05
CA CYS A 60 -8.12 9.39 -2.30
C CYS A 60 -9.65 9.28 -2.31
N LYS A 61 -10.30 9.55 -1.17
CA LYS A 61 -11.76 9.65 -1.03
C LYS A 61 -12.31 11.02 -1.44
N ILE A 62 -11.46 12.03 -1.59
CA ILE A 62 -11.86 13.40 -1.95
C ILE A 62 -12.25 13.46 -3.44
N GLN A 63 -13.36 14.14 -3.74
CA GLN A 63 -13.95 14.27 -5.09
C GLN A 63 -13.94 15.74 -5.56
N ASP A 64 -12.76 16.29 -5.81
CA ASP A 64 -12.58 17.69 -6.23
C ASP A 64 -11.89 17.83 -7.61
N GLY A 65 -11.67 16.72 -8.31
CA GLY A 65 -10.97 16.70 -9.59
C GLY A 65 -9.45 16.94 -9.51
N SER A 66 -8.89 17.00 -8.30
CA SER A 66 -7.46 17.20 -8.04
C SER A 66 -6.74 15.89 -7.72
N TRP A 67 -5.40 15.93 -7.77
CA TRP A 67 -4.56 14.82 -7.34
C TRP A 67 -4.50 14.73 -5.82
N HIS A 68 -4.75 13.54 -5.29
CA HIS A 68 -4.65 13.22 -3.87
C HIS A 68 -3.70 12.05 -3.63
N LYS A 69 -3.45 11.73 -2.35
CA LYS A 69 -2.52 10.69 -1.95
C LYS A 69 -3.08 9.81 -0.84
N ALA A 70 -2.83 8.51 -0.96
CA ALA A 70 -2.94 7.57 0.14
C ALA A 70 -1.55 7.04 0.47
N LYS A 71 -1.16 7.07 1.75
CA LYS A 71 0.16 6.66 2.24
C LYS A 71 0.04 5.49 3.19
N PHE A 72 0.80 4.44 2.92
CA PHE A 72 0.80 3.20 3.67
C PHE A 72 2.19 2.95 4.23
N LEU A 73 2.28 2.77 5.54
CA LEU A 73 3.50 2.37 6.24
C LEU A 73 3.43 0.87 6.53
N PHE A 74 4.44 0.16 6.06
CA PHE A 74 4.71 -1.22 6.40
C PHE A 74 5.85 -1.23 7.41
N HIS A 75 5.63 -1.88 8.54
CA HIS A 75 6.63 -2.08 9.58
C HIS A 75 6.52 -3.52 10.07
N THR A 76 7.66 -4.19 10.21
CA THR A 76 7.71 -5.61 10.55
C THR A 76 9.00 -5.95 11.29
N GLN A 77 8.91 -6.94 12.19
CA GLN A 77 10.04 -7.60 12.85
C GLN A 77 10.53 -8.84 12.09
N ASP A 78 9.93 -9.16 10.94
CA ASP A 78 10.46 -10.14 9.98
C ASP A 78 10.89 -9.41 8.71
N PRO A 79 12.19 -9.06 8.58
CA PRO A 79 12.71 -8.31 7.43
C PRO A 79 12.44 -8.98 6.09
N ASN A 80 12.20 -10.29 6.04
CA ASN A 80 11.91 -10.99 4.78
C ASN A 80 10.56 -10.61 4.17
N GLN A 81 9.67 -9.98 4.93
CA GLN A 81 8.37 -9.53 4.42
C GLN A 81 8.50 -8.28 3.54
N LEU A 82 9.58 -7.52 3.66
CA LEU A 82 9.83 -6.31 2.87
C LEU A 82 11.01 -6.52 1.89
N PRO A 83 11.13 -5.75 0.81
CA PRO A 83 10.25 -4.66 0.35
C PRO A 83 8.85 -5.14 -0.08
N VAL A 84 7.94 -4.18 -0.26
CA VAL A 84 6.73 -4.42 -1.05
C VAL A 84 7.13 -4.46 -2.52
N ILE A 85 6.76 -5.53 -3.21
CA ILE A 85 7.16 -5.78 -4.61
C ILE A 85 6.00 -5.65 -5.60
N GLU A 86 4.76 -5.62 -5.12
CA GLU A 86 3.57 -5.55 -5.98
C GLU A 86 2.41 -4.88 -5.25
N VAL A 87 1.64 -4.05 -5.96
CA VAL A 87 0.37 -3.49 -5.50
C VAL A 87 -0.75 -4.11 -6.35
N GLN A 88 -1.70 -4.76 -5.69
CA GLN A 88 -2.77 -5.54 -6.33
C GLN A 88 -4.15 -4.95 -6.01
N LYS A 89 -5.13 -5.31 -6.86
CA LYS A 89 -6.55 -4.97 -6.69
C LYS A 89 -6.84 -3.47 -6.56
N LEU A 90 -6.08 -2.65 -7.28
CA LEU A 90 -6.45 -1.25 -7.46
C LEU A 90 -7.80 -1.21 -8.20
N PRO A 91 -8.77 -0.42 -7.73
CA PRO A 91 -10.11 -0.43 -8.29
C PRO A 91 -10.05 -0.14 -9.78
N HIS A 92 -10.71 -1.01 -10.57
CA HIS A 92 -10.73 -0.89 -12.02
C HIS A 92 -11.25 0.50 -12.39
N LEU A 93 -10.41 1.26 -13.09
CA LEU A 93 -10.73 2.63 -13.44
C LEU A 93 -11.81 2.59 -14.53
N LYS A 94 -13.00 3.12 -14.22
CA LYS A 94 -13.88 3.67 -15.26
C LYS A 94 -13.12 4.80 -15.96
N THR A 95 -13.51 5.12 -17.20
CA THR A 95 -12.93 6.20 -18.00
C THR A 95 -12.72 7.45 -17.13
N GLU A 96 -11.52 8.04 -17.20
CA GLU A 96 -11.07 9.26 -16.48
C GLU A 96 -10.44 9.13 -15.08
N ARG A 97 -10.32 7.94 -14.48
CA ARG A 97 -9.49 7.80 -13.26
C ARG A 97 -8.04 7.49 -13.64
N LYS A 98 -7.09 8.07 -12.93
CA LYS A 98 -5.64 7.81 -13.11
C LYS A 98 -5.01 7.57 -11.75
N TYR A 99 -4.00 6.71 -11.71
CA TYR A 99 -3.16 6.57 -10.54
C TYR A 99 -1.72 6.31 -10.95
N TYR A 100 -0.80 6.59 -10.04
CA TYR A 100 0.56 6.07 -10.09
C TYR A 100 1.05 5.76 -8.68
N ILE A 101 2.03 4.87 -8.60
CA ILE A 101 2.56 4.37 -7.34
C ILE A 101 3.97 4.93 -7.17
N GLU A 102 4.24 5.46 -5.99
CA GLU A 102 5.55 5.88 -5.54
C GLU A 102 5.99 4.95 -4.41
N SER A 103 7.15 4.32 -4.60
CA SER A 103 7.78 3.45 -3.61
C SER A 103 8.91 4.22 -2.93
N SER A 104 8.91 4.31 -1.61
CA SER A 104 10.04 4.87 -0.88
C SER A 104 11.22 3.90 -0.86
N PHE A 105 12.36 4.35 -0.33
CA PHE A 105 13.40 3.42 0.10
C PHE A 105 12.89 2.52 1.23
N VAL A 106 13.45 1.32 1.32
CA VAL A 106 13.20 0.39 2.42
C VAL A 106 14.32 0.56 3.44
N CYS A 107 13.96 0.76 4.69
CA CYS A 107 14.92 0.90 5.78
C CYS A 107 14.97 -0.40 6.58
N PHE A 108 16.18 -0.86 6.88
CA PHE A 108 16.47 -2.04 7.70
C PHE A 108 17.24 -1.59 8.94
N LEU A 109 16.86 -2.11 10.12
CA LEU A 109 17.51 -1.84 11.39
C LEU A 109 18.01 -3.13 12.02
#